data_AF-A0A955TPL5-F1
#
_entry.id   AF-A0A955TPL5-F1
#
_cell.length_a   1.000
_cell.length_b   1.000
_cell.length_c   1.000
_cell.angle_alpha   90.00
_cell.angle_beta   90.00
_cell.angle_gamma   90.00
#
_symmetry.space_group_name_H-M   'P 1'
#
loop_
_entity.id
_entity.type
_entity.pdbx_description
1 polymer ?
#
loop_
_entity_poly.entity_id
_entity_poly.type
_entity_poly.pdbx_seq_one_letter_code
_entity_poly.pdbx_strand_id
1 'polypeptide(L)'
;HEQGRVVPRLAAAQHQGQLARRAAEVRITDAHRPIQEKLAELEEIQQTTVRQEREAEMQRRAELARTEAPETFRLLALKRQMGMHGYHDQSRQWQATPLALRQLVDQFNRQSPVVQDAMLARLRDDPQVRAQVADLLQQRGRALGRGRSR
;
A
#
# COMPACT_ATOMS: atom_id res chain seq x y z
N HIS A 1 -13.47 -79.03 -29.12
CA HIS A 1 -13.01 -77.84 -29.87
C HIS A 1 -13.50 -76.53 -29.21
N GLU A 2 -13.15 -76.27 -27.95
CA GLU A 2 -13.57 -75.04 -27.25
C GLU A 2 -12.45 -74.01 -27.10
N GLN A 3 -11.19 -74.46 -27.10
CA GLN A 3 -10.02 -73.59 -26.90
C GLN A 3 -9.76 -72.62 -28.07
N GLY A 4 -10.21 -72.93 -29.30
CA GLY A 4 -10.05 -72.06 -30.47
C GLY A 4 -11.00 -70.86 -30.56
N ARG A 5 -12.08 -70.84 -29.77
CA ARG A 5 -13.08 -69.73 -29.77
C ARG A 5 -12.89 -68.72 -28.63
N VAL A 6 -12.10 -69.07 -27.61
CA VAL A 6 -11.93 -68.25 -26.40
C VAL A 6 -10.91 -67.13 -26.61
N VAL A 7 -9.81 -67.41 -27.30
CA VAL A 7 -8.75 -66.44 -27.63
C VAL A 7 -9.26 -65.22 -28.41
N PRO A 8 -10.04 -65.36 -29.50
CA PRO A 8 -10.57 -64.20 -30.23
C PRO A 8 -11.63 -63.41 -29.43
N ARG A 9 -12.38 -64.06 -28.53
CA ARG A 9 -13.34 -63.36 -27.64
C ARG A 9 -12.65 -62.55 -26.54
N LEU A 10 -11.56 -63.08 -25.98
CA LEU A 10 -10.74 -62.35 -25.02
C LEU A 10 -10.07 -61.12 -25.66
N ALA A 11 -9.53 -61.28 -26.88
CA ALA A 11 -8.96 -60.17 -27.63
C ALA A 11 -10.01 -59.08 -27.95
N ALA A 12 -11.22 -59.48 -28.36
CA ALA A 12 -12.32 -58.55 -28.61
C ALA A 12 -12.78 -57.82 -27.33
N ALA A 13 -12.88 -58.52 -26.20
CA ALA A 13 -13.24 -57.92 -24.91
C ALA A 13 -12.16 -56.95 -24.41
N GLN A 14 -10.87 -57.28 -24.59
CA GLN A 14 -9.75 -56.38 -24.27
C GLN A 14 -9.79 -55.11 -25.14
N HIS A 15 -10.05 -55.26 -26.44
CA HIS A 15 -10.19 -54.13 -27.36
C HIS A 15 -11.38 -53.23 -26.98
N GLN A 16 -12.55 -53.81 -26.65
CA GLN A 16 -13.70 -53.05 -26.15
C GLN A 16 -13.41 -52.34 -24.81
N GLY A 17 -12.67 -52.98 -23.90
CA GLY A 17 -12.23 -52.36 -22.65
C GLY A 17 -11.30 -51.16 -22.88
N GLN A 18 -10.38 -51.25 -23.84
CA GLN A 18 -9.51 -50.12 -24.23
C GLN A 18 -10.31 -48.96 -24.84
N LEU A 19 -11.29 -49.25 -25.71
CA LEU A 19 -12.16 -48.23 -26.28
C LEU A 19 -13.03 -47.55 -25.22
N ALA A 20 -13.57 -48.32 -24.26
CA ALA A 20 -14.35 -47.79 -23.15
C ALA A 20 -13.52 -46.87 -22.24
N ARG A 21 -12.25 -47.23 -21.97
CA ARG A 21 -11.31 -46.39 -21.20
C ARG A 21 -11.02 -45.07 -21.93
N ARG A 22 -10.70 -45.12 -23.23
CA ARG A 22 -10.48 -43.91 -24.04
C ARG A 22 -11.71 -43.01 -24.08
N ALA A 23 -12.91 -43.58 -24.25
CA ALA A 23 -14.16 -42.82 -24.21
C ALA A 23 -14.42 -42.20 -22.82
N ALA A 24 -14.06 -42.89 -21.73
CA ALA A 24 -14.16 -42.34 -20.38
C ALA A 24 -13.15 -41.19 -20.17
N GLU A 25 -11.91 -41.32 -20.63
CA GLU A 25 -10.87 -40.27 -20.57
C GLU A 25 -11.30 -39.00 -21.33
N VAL A 26 -11.87 -39.15 -22.52
CA VAL A 26 -12.40 -38.01 -23.29
C VAL A 26 -13.54 -37.33 -22.55
N ARG A 27 -14.51 -38.09 -22.01
CA ARG A 27 -15.63 -37.54 -21.22
C ARG A 27 -15.16 -36.80 -19.97
N ILE A 28 -14.18 -37.35 -19.27
CA ILE A 28 -13.56 -36.71 -18.09
C ILE A 28 -12.89 -35.41 -18.52
N THR A 29 -12.18 -35.40 -19.64
CA THR A 29 -11.52 -34.18 -20.16
C THR A 29 -12.54 -33.12 -20.58
N ASP A 30 -13.58 -33.51 -21.32
CA ASP A 30 -14.66 -32.62 -21.75
C ASP A 30 -15.44 -32.05 -20.56
N ALA A 31 -15.70 -32.87 -19.53
CA ALA A 31 -16.37 -32.43 -18.31
C ALA A 31 -15.51 -31.48 -17.47
N HIS A 32 -14.18 -31.63 -17.48
CA HIS A 32 -13.26 -30.74 -16.77
C HIS A 32 -12.91 -29.45 -17.53
N ARG A 33 -13.05 -29.42 -18.86
CA ARG A 33 -12.81 -28.22 -19.68
C ARG A 33 -13.52 -26.95 -19.15
N PRO A 34 -14.84 -26.94 -18.88
CA PRO A 34 -15.51 -25.74 -18.38
C PRO A 34 -15.05 -25.33 -16.97
N ILE A 35 -14.52 -26.27 -16.17
CA ILE A 35 -13.95 -25.97 -14.86
C ILE A 35 -12.61 -25.25 -15.05
N GLN A 36 -11.77 -25.72 -15.98
CA GLN A 36 -10.50 -25.08 -16.31
C GLN A 36 -10.69 -23.67 -16.89
N GLU A 37 -11.68 -23.48 -17.77
CA GLU A 37 -12.02 -22.16 -18.32
C GLU A 37 -12.45 -21.19 -17.21
N LYS A 38 -13.31 -21.63 -16.29
CA LYS A 38 -13.70 -20.81 -15.13
C LYS A 38 -12.55 -20.51 -14.18
N LEU A 39 -11.63 -21.45 -13.99
CA LEU A 39 -10.43 -21.21 -13.17
C LEU A 39 -9.53 -20.15 -13.81
N ALA A 40 -9.31 -20.23 -15.13
CA ALA A 40 -8.54 -19.21 -15.85
C ALA A 40 -9.20 -17.83 -15.76
N GLU A 41 -10.53 -17.73 -15.92
CA GLU A 41 -11.27 -16.47 -15.75
C GLU A 41 -11.13 -15.91 -14.33
N LEU A 42 -11.25 -16.77 -13.31
CA LEU A 42 -11.06 -16.35 -11.91
C LEU A 42 -9.62 -15.91 -11.62
N GLU A 43 -8.62 -16.56 -12.20
CA GLU A 43 -7.22 -16.16 -12.08
C GLU A 43 -6.98 -14.79 -12.72
N GLU A 44 -7.55 -14.50 -13.90
CA GLU A 44 -7.47 -13.19 -14.53
C GLU A 44 -8.13 -12.10 -13.67
N ILE A 45 -9.33 -12.36 -13.14
CA ILE A 45 -10.02 -11.44 -12.23
C ILE A 45 -9.20 -11.21 -10.96
N GLN A 46 -8.60 -12.25 -10.40
CA GLN A 46 -7.76 -12.11 -9.21
C GLN A 46 -6.52 -11.28 -9.49
N GLN A 47 -5.83 -11.50 -10.61
CA GLN A 47 -4.64 -10.74 -10.97
C GLN A 47 -4.96 -9.26 -11.21
N THR A 48 -6.05 -8.96 -11.91
CA THR A 48 -6.51 -7.58 -12.13
C THR A 48 -6.89 -6.90 -10.83
N THR A 49 -7.62 -7.59 -9.93
CA THR A 49 -7.98 -7.08 -8.60
C THR A 49 -6.73 -6.78 -7.77
N VAL A 50 -5.78 -7.71 -7.68
CA VAL A 50 -4.52 -7.51 -6.94
C VAL A 50 -3.75 -6.31 -7.48
N ARG A 51 -3.73 -6.11 -8.80
CA ARG A 51 -3.09 -4.94 -9.41
C ARG A 51 -3.80 -3.65 -9.02
N GLN A 52 -5.13 -3.61 -9.11
CA GLN A 52 -5.92 -2.45 -8.72
C GLN A 52 -5.76 -2.11 -7.23
N GLU A 53 -5.75 -3.13 -6.36
CA GLU A 53 -5.53 -2.94 -4.92
C GLU A 53 -4.14 -2.35 -4.63
N ARG A 54 -3.10 -2.84 -5.32
CA ARG A 54 -1.74 -2.28 -5.20
C ARG A 54 -1.69 -0.82 -5.66
N GLU A 55 -2.31 -0.51 -6.79
CA GLU A 55 -2.37 0.86 -7.31
C GLU A 55 -3.13 1.78 -6.35
N ALA A 56 -4.28 1.34 -5.84
CA ALA A 56 -5.06 2.06 -4.84
C ALA A 56 -4.31 2.24 -3.52
N GLU A 57 -3.60 1.22 -3.05
CA GLU A 57 -2.77 1.30 -1.84
C GLU A 57 -1.63 2.30 -2.02
N MET A 58 -0.95 2.30 -3.17
CA MET A 58 0.08 3.29 -3.46
C MET A 58 -0.49 4.71 -3.49
N GLN A 59 -1.67 4.91 -4.09
CA GLN A 59 -2.34 6.21 -4.08
C GLN A 59 -2.70 6.65 -2.66
N ARG A 60 -3.26 5.77 -1.83
CA ARG A 60 -3.57 6.07 -0.42
C ARG A 60 -2.32 6.43 0.37
N ARG A 61 -1.23 5.67 0.20
CA ARG A 61 0.05 5.98 0.86
C ARG A 61 0.62 7.33 0.39
N ALA A 62 0.53 7.63 -0.91
CA ALA A 62 0.95 8.91 -1.44
C ALA A 62 0.09 10.07 -0.91
N GLU A 63 -1.22 9.87 -0.76
CA GLU A 63 -2.14 10.86 -0.20
C GLU A 63 -1.90 11.10 1.30
N LEU A 64 -1.68 10.05 2.07
CA LEU A 64 -1.28 10.15 3.48
C LEU A 64 0.05 10.90 3.61
N ALA A 65 1.04 10.59 2.77
CA ALA A 65 2.32 11.29 2.75
C ALA A 65 2.17 12.77 2.32
N ARG A 66 1.14 13.12 1.53
CA ARG A 66 0.83 14.51 1.17
C ARG A 66 0.28 15.32 2.34
N THR A 67 -0.49 14.70 3.23
CA THR A 67 -1.18 15.38 4.33
C THR A 67 -0.40 15.34 5.65
N GLU A 68 0.46 14.35 5.85
CA GLU A 68 1.22 14.17 7.09
C GLU A 68 2.09 15.39 7.45
N ALA A 69 2.89 15.89 6.50
CA ALA A 69 3.78 17.03 6.76
C ALA A 69 3.02 18.34 7.05
N PRO A 70 2.01 18.75 6.25
CA PRO A 70 1.16 19.91 6.58
C PRO A 70 0.51 19.82 7.95
N GLU A 71 -0.11 18.69 8.29
CA GLU A 71 -0.81 18.54 9.58
C GLU A 71 0.16 18.53 10.76
N THR A 72 1.30 17.83 10.63
CA THR A 72 2.34 17.82 11.66
C THR A 72 2.90 19.23 11.89
N PHE A 73 3.14 19.98 10.81
CA PHE A 73 3.59 21.37 10.88
C PHE A 73 2.54 22.27 11.54
N ARG A 74 1.27 22.17 11.14
CA ARG A 74 0.16 22.93 11.74
C ARG A 74 0.04 22.67 13.24
N LEU A 75 0.09 21.40 13.66
CA LEU A 75 0.05 21.04 15.08
C LEU A 75 1.26 21.58 15.84
N LEU A 76 2.46 21.53 15.26
CA LEU A 76 3.66 22.12 15.86
C LEU A 76 3.49 23.62 16.06
N ALA A 77 2.98 24.32 15.06
CA ALA A 77 2.74 25.75 15.10
C ALA A 77 1.70 26.14 16.15
N LEU A 78 0.59 25.39 16.22
CA LEU A 78 -0.45 25.58 17.23
C LEU A 78 0.09 25.37 18.65
N LYS A 79 0.86 24.30 18.89
CA LYS A 79 1.48 24.04 20.21
C LYS A 79 2.43 25.15 20.64
N ARG A 80 3.17 25.72 19.68
CA ARG A 80 4.04 26.89 19.90
C ARG A 80 3.21 28.14 20.20
N GLN A 81 2.16 28.40 19.44
CA GLN A 81 1.28 29.56 19.62
C GLN A 81 0.57 29.55 20.98
N MET A 82 0.10 28.38 21.42
CA MET A 82 -0.55 28.20 22.72
C MET A 82 0.44 28.16 23.89
N GLY A 83 1.75 28.26 23.64
CA GLY A 83 2.76 28.16 24.70
C GLY A 83 2.68 26.82 25.46
N MET A 84 2.44 25.71 24.77
CA MET A 84 2.37 24.42 25.44
C MET A 84 3.72 24.03 26.08
N HIS A 85 3.67 23.25 27.16
CA HIS A 85 4.87 22.72 27.81
C HIS A 85 5.77 22.01 26.78
N GLY A 86 7.06 22.35 26.74
CA GLY A 86 8.01 21.84 25.74
C GLY A 86 8.11 22.64 24.43
N TYR A 87 7.33 23.71 24.26
CA TYR A 87 7.34 24.58 23.06
C TYR A 87 7.71 26.04 23.38
N HIS A 88 8.26 26.28 24.56
CA HIS A 88 8.76 27.60 25.00
C HIS A 88 10.23 27.79 24.59
N ASP A 89 10.71 29.02 24.50
CA ASP A 89 12.09 29.31 24.06
C ASP A 89 13.18 28.69 24.94
N GLN A 90 12.88 28.54 26.23
CA GLN A 90 13.78 27.94 27.22
C GLN A 90 13.64 26.42 27.30
N SER A 91 12.65 25.82 26.63
CA SER A 91 12.42 24.39 26.74
C SER A 91 13.44 23.60 25.92
N ARG A 92 14.02 22.55 26.52
CA ARG A 92 14.99 21.68 25.84
C ARG A 92 14.45 21.10 24.53
N GLN A 93 13.15 20.76 24.51
CA GLN A 93 12.49 20.22 23.32
C GLN A 93 12.40 21.24 22.18
N TRP A 94 12.08 22.50 22.48
CA TRP A 94 12.05 23.55 21.47
C TRP A 94 13.46 23.92 21.01
N GLN A 95 14.43 24.04 21.92
CA GLN A 95 15.82 24.32 21.57
C GLN A 95 16.46 23.22 20.70
N ALA A 96 16.06 21.97 20.89
CA ALA A 96 16.47 20.85 20.03
C ALA A 96 15.81 20.88 18.63
N THR A 97 14.82 21.75 18.39
CA THR A 97 14.18 21.89 17.08
C THR A 97 15.12 22.67 16.14
N PRO A 98 15.34 22.20 14.89
CA PRO A 98 16.18 22.89 13.91
C PRO A 98 15.81 24.37 13.78
N LEU A 99 16.81 25.25 13.70
CA LEU A 99 16.60 26.71 13.68
C LEU A 99 15.67 27.13 12.54
N ALA A 100 15.87 26.58 11.34
CA ALA A 100 15.03 26.85 10.18
C ALA A 100 13.55 26.50 10.43
N LEU A 101 13.27 25.39 11.13
CA LEU A 101 11.91 25.00 11.47
C LEU A 101 11.29 25.92 12.53
N ARG A 102 12.07 26.34 13.53
CA ARG A 102 11.60 27.31 14.54
C ARG A 102 11.22 28.64 13.89
N GLN A 103 12.09 29.17 13.04
CA GLN A 103 11.84 30.41 12.30
C GLN A 103 10.61 30.31 11.39
N LEU A 104 10.45 29.18 10.70
CA LEU A 104 9.28 28.94 9.85
C LEU A 104 7.99 28.91 10.66
N VAL A 105 7.98 28.23 11.81
CA VAL A 105 6.83 28.20 12.72
C VAL A 105 6.52 29.58 13.29
N ASP A 106 7.52 30.31 13.75
CA ASP A 106 7.32 31.66 14.29
C ASP A 106 6.86 32.64 13.20
N GLN A 107 7.35 32.51 11.97
CA GLN A 107 6.89 33.32 10.83
C GLN A 107 5.44 32.99 10.47
N PHE A 108 5.08 31.70 10.44
CA PHE A 108 3.73 31.23 10.19
C PHE A 108 2.74 31.76 11.23
N ASN A 109 3.07 31.65 12.52
CA ASN A 109 2.21 32.12 13.62
C ASN A 109 2.04 33.64 13.66
N ARG A 110 2.94 34.42 13.04
CA ARG A 110 2.81 35.88 12.89
C ARG A 110 1.89 36.27 11.73
N GLN A 111 1.59 35.37 10.80
CA GLN A 111 0.71 35.65 9.67
C GLN A 111 -0.75 35.69 10.11
N SER A 112 -1.60 36.35 9.31
CA SER A 112 -3.05 36.28 9.47
C SER A 112 -3.59 34.88 9.14
N PRO A 113 -4.76 34.49 9.66
CA PRO A 113 -5.35 33.17 9.39
C PRO A 113 -5.47 32.83 7.90
N VAL A 114 -5.85 33.82 7.07
CA VAL A 114 -5.97 33.66 5.61
C VAL A 114 -4.63 33.29 4.97
N VAL A 115 -3.54 33.93 5.41
CA VAL A 115 -2.20 33.65 4.89
C VAL A 115 -1.68 32.32 5.44
N GLN A 116 -1.99 31.97 6.68
CA GLN A 116 -1.68 30.65 7.25
C GLN A 116 -2.32 29.53 6.43
N ASP A 117 -3.60 29.66 6.08
CA ASP A 117 -4.30 28.69 5.25
C ASP A 117 -3.68 28.58 3.85
N ALA A 118 -3.30 29.70 3.23
CA ALA A 118 -2.61 29.71 1.95
C ALA A 118 -1.21 29.03 2.02
N MET A 119 -0.48 29.22 3.12
CA MET A 119 0.81 28.56 3.36
C MET A 119 0.63 27.04 3.56
N LEU A 120 -0.40 26.61 4.28
CA LEU A 120 -0.72 25.19 4.46
C LEU A 120 -1.17 24.53 3.14
N ALA A 121 -1.98 25.23 2.34
CA ALA A 121 -2.37 24.78 1.01
C ALA A 121 -1.14 24.61 0.11
N ARG A 122 -0.24 25.59 0.09
CA ARG A 122 1.03 25.47 -0.65
C ARG A 122 1.86 24.30 -0.15
N LEU A 123 1.96 24.09 1.16
CA LEU A 123 2.69 22.95 1.73
C LEU A 123 2.07 21.60 1.33
N ARG A 124 0.75 21.54 1.13
CA ARG A 124 0.05 20.34 0.65
C ARG A 124 0.25 20.13 -0.85
N ASP A 125 0.22 21.19 -1.65
CA ASP A 125 0.12 21.09 -3.10
C ASP A 125 1.51 21.13 -3.80
N ASP A 126 2.49 21.84 -3.23
CA ASP A 126 3.87 21.95 -3.74
C ASP A 126 4.77 20.82 -3.18
N PRO A 127 5.19 19.84 -4.01
CA PRO A 127 5.98 18.70 -3.55
C PRO A 127 7.38 19.10 -3.04
N GLN A 128 7.97 20.17 -3.58
CA GLN A 128 9.29 20.62 -3.18
C GLN A 128 9.23 21.28 -1.79
N VAL A 129 8.25 22.14 -1.56
CA VAL A 129 8.02 22.75 -0.24
C VAL A 129 7.67 21.67 0.79
N ARG A 130 6.83 20.71 0.42
CA ARG A 130 6.49 19.57 1.28
C ARG A 130 7.71 18.76 1.68
N ALA A 131 8.58 18.41 0.74
CA ALA A 131 9.80 17.66 1.03
C ALA A 131 10.74 18.43 1.98
N GLN A 132 10.89 19.73 1.80
CA GLN A 132 11.72 20.57 2.66
C GLN A 132 11.20 20.60 4.12
N VAL A 133 9.89 20.83 4.30
CA VAL A 133 9.30 20.84 5.64
C VAL A 133 9.30 19.46 6.26
N ALA A 134 9.04 18.40 5.48
CA ALA A 134 9.13 17.02 5.95
C ALA A 134 10.54 16.66 6.46
N ASP A 135 11.59 17.07 5.74
CA ASP A 135 12.97 16.85 6.19
C ASP A 135 13.25 17.61 7.50
N LEU A 136 12.81 18.87 7.63
CA LEU A 136 12.93 19.63 8.87
C LEU A 136 12.20 18.95 10.06
N LEU A 137 11.00 18.42 9.82
CA LEU A 137 10.24 17.67 10.82
C LEU A 137 10.96 16.37 11.21
N GLN A 138 11.55 15.67 10.23
CA GLN A 138 12.33 14.46 10.48
C GLN A 138 13.61 14.76 11.27
N GLN A 139 14.34 15.82 10.93
CA GLN A 139 15.50 16.30 11.68
C GLN A 139 15.13 16.61 13.13
N ARG A 140 13.99 17.27 13.37
CA ARG A 140 13.45 17.50 14.71
C ARG A 140 13.18 16.18 15.45
N GLY A 141 12.55 15.20 14.79
CA GLY A 141 12.31 13.87 15.36
C GLY A 141 13.61 13.19 15.81
N ARG A 142 14.65 13.23 14.97
CA ARG A 142 15.99 12.71 15.31
C ARG A 142 16.61 13.46 16.49
N ALA A 143 16.52 14.79 16.52
CA ALA A 143 17.07 15.61 17.59
C ALA A 143 16.40 15.32 18.94
N LEU A 144 15.07 15.16 18.97
CA LEU A 144 14.35 14.77 20.17
C LEU A 144 14.61 13.32 20.60
N GLY A 145 14.71 12.39 19.64
CA GLY A 145 15.04 10.99 19.92
C GLY A 145 16.40 10.84 20.61
N ARG A 146 17.41 11.60 20.17
CA ARG A 146 18.74 11.65 20.82
C ARG A 146 18.72 12.23 22.23
N GLY A 147 17.71 13.01 22.58
CA GLY A 147 17.52 13.57 23.94
C GLY A 147 16.90 12.59 24.94
N ARG A 148 16.35 11.45 24.49
CA ARG A 148 15.71 10.42 25.34
C ARG A 148 16.65 9.28 25.77
N SER A 149 17.88 9.26 25.27
CA SER A 149 18.86 8.19 25.51
C SER A 149 19.90 8.55 26.59
N ARG A 150 19.55 9.37 27.59
CA ARG A 150 20.42 9.70 28.73
C ARG A 150 19.66 9.65 30.03
#